data_AF-A0A1J3HB70-F1
#
_entry.id   AF-A0A1J3HB70-F1
#
_cell.length_a   1.000
_cell.length_b   1.000
_cell.length_c   1.000
_cell.angle_alpha   90.00
_cell.angle_beta   90.00
_cell.angle_gamma   90.00
#
_symmetry.space_group_name_H-M   'P 1'
#
loop_
_entity.id
_entity.type
_entity.pdbx_description
1 polymer ?
#
loop_
_entity_poly.entity_id
_entity_poly.type
_entity_poly.pdbx_seq_one_letter_code
_entity_poly.pdbx_strand_id
1 'polypeptide(L)'
;TRKKVNTPPSPPRLPLIGNLHQLGRHPHRSLCSLSHRYGPLMLLHFGNVPVLVVSSSDVAQDVLKTHDRVFASRPQSKIFEKLLYDGRDVASAPYGEYWRQMKS
;
A
#
# COMPACT_ATOMS: atom_id res chain seq x y z
N THR A 1 -0.53 5.11 -30.74
CA THR A 1 0.40 5.87 -29.86
C THR A 1 0.15 5.47 -28.41
N ARG A 2 1.13 4.86 -27.74
CA ARG A 2 0.99 4.39 -26.34
C ARG A 2 0.88 5.60 -25.41
N LYS A 3 -0.25 5.80 -24.74
CA LYS A 3 -0.39 6.83 -23.68
C LYS A 3 0.73 6.60 -22.66
N LYS A 4 1.57 7.62 -22.43
CA LYS A 4 2.47 7.64 -21.26
C LYS A 4 1.58 7.62 -20.02
N VAL A 5 1.50 6.47 -19.37
CA VAL A 5 0.89 6.38 -18.05
C VAL A 5 1.88 7.07 -17.11
N ASN A 6 1.47 8.20 -16.55
CA ASN A 6 2.26 8.91 -15.54
C ASN A 6 2.24 8.08 -14.26
N THR A 7 3.19 7.15 -14.14
CA THR A 7 3.40 6.42 -12.90
C THR A 7 4.11 7.32 -11.89
N PRO A 8 3.79 7.22 -10.59
CA PRO A 8 4.57 7.88 -9.56
C PRO A 8 6.07 7.55 -9.68
N PRO A 9 6.97 8.45 -9.24
CA PRO A 9 8.38 8.16 -9.11
C PRO A 9 8.65 6.86 -8.35
N SER A 10 9.69 6.11 -8.73
CA SER A 10 10.04 4.85 -8.10
C SER A 10 11.55 4.78 -7.85
N PRO A 11 12.00 4.47 -6.62
CA PRO A 11 13.40 4.16 -6.36
C PRO A 11 13.86 2.93 -7.15
N PRO A 12 15.15 2.84 -7.51
CA PRO A 12 15.71 1.65 -8.15
C PRO A 12 15.40 0.39 -7.34
N ARG A 13 15.00 -0.67 -8.04
CA ARG A 13 14.58 -1.95 -7.47
C ARG A 13 15.54 -3.06 -7.89
N LEU A 14 15.73 -4.05 -7.02
CA LEU A 14 16.48 -5.26 -7.34
C LEU A 14 15.55 -6.33 -7.95
N PRO A 15 16.09 -7.24 -8.78
CA PRO A 15 15.34 -8.42 -9.24
C PRO A 15 14.79 -9.22 -8.06
N LEU A 16 13.62 -9.83 -8.24
CA LEU A 16 12.91 -10.68 -7.28
C LEU A 16 12.44 -9.99 -5.97
N ILE A 17 13.30 -9.31 -5.23
CA ILE A 17 13.00 -8.72 -3.91
C ILE A 17 12.46 -7.29 -3.99
N GLY A 18 12.61 -6.62 -5.13
CA GLY A 18 12.15 -5.25 -5.32
C GLY A 18 12.89 -4.25 -4.43
N ASN A 19 12.14 -3.47 -3.65
CA ASN A 19 12.59 -2.41 -2.76
C ASN A 19 12.71 -2.85 -1.29
N LEU A 20 12.51 -4.14 -0.96
CA LEU A 20 12.61 -4.63 0.43
C LEU A 20 13.97 -4.34 1.06
N HIS A 21 15.04 -4.39 0.27
CA HIS A 21 16.41 -4.09 0.70
C HIS A 21 16.61 -2.63 1.19
N GLN A 22 15.68 -1.73 0.86
CA GLN A 22 15.72 -0.32 1.26
C GLN A 22 15.00 -0.08 2.60
N LEU A 23 14.37 -1.11 3.17
CA LEU A 23 13.68 -1.04 4.46
C LEU A 23 14.59 -1.55 5.57
N GLY A 24 14.91 -0.68 6.52
CA GLY A 24 15.62 -1.08 7.74
C GLY A 24 14.67 -1.64 8.81
N ARG A 25 15.21 -1.86 10.01
CA ARG A 25 14.46 -2.32 11.21
C ARG A 25 13.24 -1.46 11.54
N HIS A 26 13.24 -0.19 11.14
CA HIS A 26 12.11 0.72 11.28
C HIS A 26 11.59 1.12 9.88
N PRO A 27 10.63 0.37 9.31
CA PRO A 27 10.14 0.62 7.95
C PRO A 27 9.57 2.04 7.78
N HIS A 28 8.79 2.53 8.74
CA HIS A 28 8.20 3.88 8.68
C HIS A 28 9.25 4.99 8.57
N ARG A 29 10.40 4.88 9.26
CA ARG A 29 11.52 5.85 9.12
C ARG A 29 12.20 5.73 7.77
N SER A 30 12.41 4.50 7.29
CA SER A 30 13.01 4.25 5.98
C SER A 30 12.14 4.82 4.85
N LEU A 31 10.82 4.63 4.95
CA LEU A 31 9.82 5.19 4.03
C LEU A 31 9.80 6.72 4.05
N CYS A 32 9.91 7.34 5.24
CA CYS A 32 10.01 8.79 5.37
C CYS A 32 11.28 9.34 4.68
N SER A 33 12.45 8.72 4.92
CA SER A 33 13.69 9.11 4.26
C SER A 33 13.62 8.95 2.73
N LEU A 34 12.96 7.88 2.25
CA LEU A 34 12.73 7.69 0.82
C LEU A 34 11.79 8.75 0.25
N SER A 35 10.72 9.13 0.94
CA SER A 35 9.78 10.15 0.45
C SER A 35 10.43 11.54 0.36
N HIS A 36 11.38 11.85 1.25
CA HIS A 36 12.17 13.08 1.15
C HIS A 36 13.07 13.11 -0.09
N ARG A 37 13.47 11.94 -0.61
CA ARG A 37 14.34 11.83 -1.79
C ARG A 37 13.58 11.70 -3.11
N TYR A 38 12.50 10.92 -3.13
CA TYR A 38 11.77 10.57 -4.36
C TYR A 38 10.42 11.28 -4.50
N GLY A 39 10.00 12.01 -3.47
CA GLY A 39 8.75 12.75 -3.43
C GLY A 39 7.71 12.11 -2.51
N PRO A 40 6.67 12.88 -2.13
CA PRO A 40 5.65 12.46 -1.17
C PRO A 40 4.66 11.42 -1.73
N LEU A 41 4.71 11.13 -3.02
CA LEU A 41 3.95 10.06 -3.67
C LEU A 41 4.91 9.24 -4.52
N MET A 42 5.13 7.98 -4.14
CA MET A 42 6.10 7.11 -4.82
C MET A 42 5.61 5.67 -4.89
N LEU A 43 6.07 4.95 -5.92
CA LEU A 43 5.77 3.54 -6.11
C LEU A 43 6.97 2.68 -5.69
N LEU A 44 6.75 1.77 -4.75
CA LEU A 44 7.68 0.71 -4.38
C LEU A 44 7.17 -0.65 -4.85
N HIS A 45 8.03 -1.65 -4.80
CA HIS A 45 7.68 -3.05 -4.98
C HIS A 45 8.22 -3.88 -3.82
N PHE A 46 7.35 -4.57 -3.10
CA PHE A 46 7.76 -5.56 -2.10
C PHE A 46 7.71 -6.94 -2.74
N GLY A 47 8.87 -7.39 -3.21
CA GLY A 47 8.95 -8.48 -4.17
C GLY A 47 8.27 -8.11 -5.50
N ASN A 48 7.22 -8.84 -5.86
CA ASN A 48 6.39 -8.57 -7.04
C ASN A 48 5.11 -7.76 -6.73
N VAL A 49 4.88 -7.41 -5.46
CA VAL A 49 3.68 -6.67 -5.04
C VAL A 49 3.93 -5.17 -5.16
N PRO A 50 3.18 -4.42 -6.00
CA PRO A 50 3.29 -2.97 -6.07
C PRO A 50 2.72 -2.31 -4.81
N VAL A 51 3.42 -1.32 -4.28
CA VAL A 51 3.07 -0.60 -3.06
C VAL A 51 3.17 0.90 -3.30
N LEU A 52 2.02 1.59 -3.26
CA LEU A 52 1.98 3.04 -3.33
C LEU A 52 2.23 3.63 -1.94
N VAL A 53 3.26 4.46 -1.81
CA VAL A 53 3.58 5.16 -0.56
C VAL A 53 3.07 6.59 -0.67
N VAL A 54 2.24 6.98 0.28
CA VAL A 54 1.64 8.31 0.38
C VAL A 54 2.18 8.99 1.64
N SER A 55 2.82 10.14 1.47
CA SER A 55 3.46 10.94 2.52
C SER A 55 3.07 12.42 2.43
N SER A 56 1.90 12.72 1.86
CA SER A 56 1.27 14.04 1.83
C SER A 56 -0.12 13.95 2.45
N SER A 57 -0.52 14.95 3.24
CA SER A 57 -1.86 15.05 3.84
C SER A 57 -2.95 15.10 2.79
N ASP A 58 -2.73 15.86 1.72
CA ASP A 58 -3.76 16.14 0.71
C ASP A 58 -4.04 14.87 -0.11
N VAL A 59 -2.97 14.16 -0.48
CA VAL A 59 -3.10 12.87 -1.17
C VAL A 59 -3.65 11.79 -0.24
N ALA A 60 -3.29 11.81 1.04
CA ALA A 60 -3.87 10.89 2.01
C ALA A 60 -5.38 11.11 2.19
N GLN A 61 -5.83 12.37 2.18
CA GLN A 61 -7.26 12.70 2.18
C GLN A 61 -7.94 12.15 0.92
N ASP A 62 -7.31 12.27 -0.24
CA ASP A 62 -7.87 11.73 -1.48
C ASP A 62 -8.00 10.20 -1.44
N VAL A 63 -7.03 9.49 -0.87
CA VAL A 63 -7.04 8.03 -0.78
C VAL A 63 -8.00 7.52 0.30
N LEU A 64 -8.00 8.16 1.47
CA LEU A 64 -8.69 7.67 2.66
C LEU A 64 -10.11 8.22 2.83
N LYS A 65 -10.47 9.29 2.11
CA LYS A 65 -11.80 9.90 2.15
C LYS A 65 -12.42 10.03 0.76
N THR A 66 -11.79 10.78 -0.14
CA THR A 66 -12.41 11.11 -1.45
C THR A 66 -12.66 9.87 -2.29
N HIS A 67 -11.72 8.92 -2.27
CA HIS A 67 -11.78 7.66 -3.03
C HIS A 67 -11.70 6.43 -2.12
N ASP A 68 -12.17 6.58 -0.88
CA ASP A 68 -12.05 5.56 0.17
C ASP A 68 -12.54 4.18 -0.29
N ARG A 69 -13.67 4.12 -0.99
CA ARG A 69 -14.27 2.87 -1.48
C ARG A 69 -13.38 2.13 -2.47
N VAL A 70 -12.56 2.83 -3.25
CA VAL A 70 -11.61 2.21 -4.20
C VAL A 70 -10.43 1.59 -3.45
N PHE A 71 -9.98 2.24 -2.38
CA PHE A 71 -8.81 1.82 -1.59
C PHE A 71 -9.14 1.04 -0.31
N ALA A 72 -10.43 0.82 -0.02
CA ALA A 72 -10.87 0.22 1.22
C ALA A 72 -10.53 -1.27 1.33
N SER A 73 -10.36 -1.97 0.20
CA SER A 73 -10.08 -3.41 0.21
C SER A 73 -8.67 -3.71 0.74
N ARG A 74 -8.52 -4.80 1.49
CA ARG A 74 -7.26 -5.23 2.09
C ARG A 74 -6.57 -6.26 1.20
N PRO A 75 -5.23 -6.22 1.10
CA PRO A 75 -4.49 -7.22 0.33
C PRO A 75 -4.62 -8.59 0.98
N GLN A 76 -4.79 -9.62 0.16
CA GLN A 76 -4.74 -11.00 0.63
C GLN A 76 -3.32 -11.32 1.12
N SER A 77 -3.24 -11.84 2.34
CA SER A 77 -1.98 -12.16 3.00
C SER A 77 -2.13 -13.49 3.73
N LYS A 78 -1.18 -14.42 3.51
CA LYS A 78 -1.13 -15.69 4.25
C LYS A 78 -1.01 -15.49 5.76
N ILE A 79 -0.47 -14.36 6.20
CA ILE A 79 -0.40 -14.01 7.62
C ILE A 79 -1.81 -13.72 8.14
N PHE A 80 -2.61 -12.93 7.40
CA PHE A 80 -3.99 -12.64 7.79
C PHE A 80 -4.87 -13.89 7.73
N GLU A 81 -4.65 -14.77 6.73
CA GLU A 81 -5.37 -16.03 6.66
C GLU A 81 -5.14 -16.88 7.93
N LYS A 82 -3.88 -17.01 8.34
CA LYS A 82 -3.48 -17.86 9.47
C LYS A 82 -3.76 -17.26 10.84
N LEU A 83 -3.67 -15.94 10.98
CA LEU A 83 -3.73 -15.27 12.28
C LEU A 83 -5.03 -14.50 12.53
N LEU A 84 -5.77 -14.15 11.47
CA LEU A 84 -6.92 -13.24 11.55
C LEU A 84 -8.20 -13.88 10.96
N TYR A 85 -8.53 -15.08 11.41
CA TYR A 85 -9.77 -15.79 11.07
C TYR A 85 -10.02 -15.93 9.56
N ASP A 86 -8.98 -16.26 8.80
CA ASP A 86 -9.02 -16.29 7.33
C ASP A 86 -9.22 -14.90 6.68
N GLY A 87 -8.71 -13.85 7.32
CA GLY A 87 -8.93 -12.47 6.90
C GLY A 87 -10.39 -12.05 7.02
N ARG A 88 -11.10 -12.52 8.04
CA ARG A 88 -12.52 -12.21 8.27
C ARG A 88 -12.78 -11.32 9.49
N ASP A 89 -11.74 -10.73 10.06
CA ASP A 89 -11.89 -9.68 11.06
C ASP A 89 -12.13 -8.30 10.40
N VAL A 90 -12.55 -7.31 11.19
CA VAL A 90 -12.86 -5.96 10.72
C VAL A 90 -11.65 -5.21 10.12
N ALA A 91 -10.43 -5.52 10.58
CA ALA A 91 -9.23 -4.80 10.14
C ALA A 91 -8.62 -5.36 8.84
N SER A 92 -8.72 -6.68 8.61
CA SER A 92 -8.09 -7.35 7.47
C SER A 92 -9.03 -7.89 6.39
N ALA A 93 -10.35 -7.90 6.63
CA ALA A 93 -11.30 -8.35 5.62
C ALA A 93 -11.33 -7.46 4.36
N PRO A 94 -11.46 -8.06 3.16
CA PRO A 94 -11.65 -7.31 1.93
C PRO A 94 -12.95 -6.51 2.00
N TYR A 95 -12.96 -5.34 1.37
CA TYR A 95 -14.15 -4.50 1.35
C TYR A 95 -15.27 -5.20 0.57
N GLY A 96 -16.43 -5.35 1.19
CA GLY A 96 -17.57 -6.05 0.64
C GLY A 96 -18.76 -6.01 1.59
N GLU A 97 -19.84 -6.71 1.23
CA GLU A 97 -21.04 -6.78 2.07
C GLU A 97 -20.72 -7.31 3.48
N TYR A 98 -19.94 -8.39 3.56
CA TYR A 98 -19.50 -8.99 4.82
C TYR A 98 -18.85 -7.95 5.76
N TRP A 99 -17.83 -7.24 5.28
CA TRP A 99 -17.16 -6.20 6.08
C TRP A 99 -18.11 -5.07 6.49
N ARG A 100 -19.04 -4.66 5.59
CA ARG A 100 -20.04 -3.63 5.90
C ARG A 100 -21.02 -4.06 7.00
N GLN A 101 -21.38 -5.34 7.06
CA GLN A 101 -22.21 -5.89 8.12
C GLN A 101 -21.43 -5.97 9.44
N MET A 102 -20.19 -6.45 9.43
CA MET A 102 -19.39 -6.60 10.64
C MET A 102 -19.03 -5.29 11.34
N LYS A 103 -18.89 -4.19 10.59
CA LYS A 103 -18.52 -2.89 11.14
C LYS A 103 -19.70 -2.10 11.71
N SER A 104 -20.93 -2.52 11.39
CA SER A 104 -22.17 -1.84 11.78
C SER A 104 -22.55 -2.23 13.20
#